data_AF-A0A428MW66-F1
#
_entry.id   AF-A0A428MW66-F1
#
_cell.length_a   1.000
_cell.length_b   1.000
_cell.length_c   1.000
_cell.angle_alpha   90.00
_cell.angle_beta   90.00
_cell.angle_gamma   90.00
#
_symmetry.space_group_name_H-M   'P 1'
#
loop_
_entity.id
_entity.type
_entity.pdbx_description
1 polymer ?
#
loop_
_entity_poly.entity_id
_entity_poly.type
_entity_poly.pdbx_seq_one_letter_code
_entity_poly.pdbx_strand_id
1 'polypeptide(L)'
;MKKTFEVTHDHHTILVENTWFNGEKLYIDGQLQDENMGLGLRASLTGQLKNDDGETKHVKVAIGGLFKIHCRIFVDNQLLLPEEV
;
A
#
# COMPACT_ATOMS: atom_id res chain seq x y z
N MET A 1 -0.98 -7.86 -16.21
CA MET A 1 -1.88 -6.74 -15.87
C MET A 1 -1.33 -6.06 -14.62
N LYS A 2 -1.30 -4.73 -14.58
CA LYS A 2 -0.86 -3.94 -13.43
C LYS A 2 -2.10 -3.25 -12.85
N LYS A 3 -2.27 -3.32 -11.53
CA LYS A 3 -3.22 -2.49 -10.78
C LYS A 3 -2.43 -1.56 -9.86
N THR A 4 -2.94 -0.35 -9.71
CA THR A 4 -2.36 0.67 -8.84
C THR A 4 -3.44 1.22 -7.92
N PHE A 5 -3.09 1.42 -6.67
CA PHE A 5 -3.94 2.05 -5.66
C PHE A 5 -3.17 3.22 -5.07
N GLU A 6 -3.74 4.41 -5.14
CA GLU A 6 -3.08 5.65 -4.71
C GLU A 6 -3.99 6.40 -3.75
N VAL A 7 -3.41 6.89 -2.66
CA VAL A 7 -4.09 7.76 -1.70
C VAL A 7 -3.11 8.81 -1.19
N THR A 8 -3.59 10.04 -1.05
CA THR A 8 -2.83 11.11 -0.41
C THR A 8 -3.26 11.25 1.06
N HIS A 9 -2.29 11.30 1.97
CA HIS A 9 -2.52 11.48 3.40
C HIS A 9 -1.42 12.37 3.97
N ASP A 10 -1.79 13.44 4.68
CA ASP A 10 -0.86 14.40 5.27
C ASP A 10 0.23 14.87 4.29
N HIS A 11 -0.17 15.25 3.07
CA HIS A 11 0.72 15.66 1.96
C HIS A 11 1.66 14.57 1.42
N HIS A 12 1.61 13.35 1.94
CA HIS A 12 2.34 12.19 1.42
C HIS A 12 1.49 11.40 0.44
N THR A 13 2.12 10.94 -0.64
CA THR A 13 1.50 10.01 -1.58
C THR A 13 1.85 8.58 -1.21
N ILE A 14 0.82 7.79 -0.89
CA ILE A 14 0.92 6.35 -0.65
C ILE A 14 0.46 5.63 -1.91
N LEU A 15 1.39 4.95 -2.57
CA LEU A 15 1.14 4.21 -3.81
C LEU A 15 1.41 2.72 -3.61
N VAL A 16 0.43 1.90 -3.94
CA VAL A 16 0.54 0.43 -3.96
C VAL A 16 0.46 -0.03 -5.40
N GLU A 17 1.45 -0.80 -5.84
CA GLU A 17 1.44 -1.48 -7.12
C GLU A 17 1.22 -2.98 -6.92
N ASN A 18 0.33 -3.58 -7.71
CA ASN A 18 0.18 -5.02 -7.82
C ASN A 18 0.39 -5.44 -9.27
N THR A 19 1.33 -6.35 -9.48
CA THR A 19 1.65 -6.90 -10.79
C THR A 19 1.70 -8.41 -10.72
N TRP A 20 1.14 -9.06 -11.74
CA TRP A 20 1.10 -10.53 -11.83
C TRP A 20 2.47 -11.22 -11.86
N PHE A 21 3.55 -10.53 -12.22
CA PHE A 21 4.88 -11.17 -12.35
C PHE A 21 5.95 -10.58 -11.42
N ASN A 22 5.79 -9.32 -11.01
CA ASN A 22 6.76 -8.64 -10.16
C ASN A 22 6.22 -8.42 -8.72
N GLY A 23 5.09 -9.07 -8.41
CA GLY A 23 4.44 -9.04 -7.10
C GLY A 23 3.88 -7.68 -6.73
N GLU A 24 3.96 -7.35 -5.45
CA GLU A 24 3.40 -6.14 -4.84
C GLU A 24 4.46 -5.21 -4.30
N LYS A 25 4.27 -3.91 -4.46
CA LYS A 25 5.20 -2.87 -4.00
C LYS A 25 4.47 -1.74 -3.32
N LEU A 26 5.05 -1.21 -2.25
CA LEU A 26 4.56 -0.02 -1.54
C LEU A 26 5.57 1.11 -1.71
N TYR A 27 5.08 2.25 -2.18
CA TYR A 27 5.84 3.48 -2.31
C TYR A 27 5.24 4.57 -1.44
N ILE A 28 6.11 5.36 -0.79
CA ILE A 28 5.76 6.59 -0.08
C ILE A 28 6.58 7.71 -0.72
N ASP A 29 5.90 8.72 -1.28
CA ASP A 29 6.53 9.82 -2.03
C ASP A 29 7.51 9.34 -3.11
N GLY A 30 7.14 8.25 -3.79
CA GLY A 30 7.96 7.63 -4.84
C GLY A 30 9.13 6.77 -4.33
N GLN A 31 9.35 6.68 -3.02
CA GLN A 31 10.36 5.80 -2.44
C GLN A 31 9.78 4.43 -2.08
N LEU A 32 10.40 3.35 -2.58
CA LEU A 32 10.02 1.98 -2.26
C LEU A 32 10.27 1.70 -0.77
N GLN A 33 9.21 1.35 -0.04
CA GLN A 33 9.28 1.01 1.37
C GLN A 33 9.33 -0.51 1.59
N ASP A 34 8.57 -1.27 0.80
CA ASP A 34 8.41 -2.71 0.98
C ASP A 34 7.91 -3.37 -0.31
N GLU A 35 8.21 -4.65 -0.47
CA GLU A 35 7.76 -5.46 -1.60
C GLU A 35 7.58 -6.94 -1.24
N ASN A 36 6.61 -7.57 -1.91
CA ASN A 36 6.50 -9.02 -1.98
C ASN A 36 6.81 -9.45 -3.41
N MET A 37 7.66 -10.46 -3.57
CA MET A 37 8.04 -10.98 -4.87
C MET A 37 7.21 -12.22 -5.25
N GLY A 38 6.86 -12.32 -6.54
CA GLY A 38 6.17 -13.48 -7.10
C GLY A 38 4.64 -13.36 -7.05
N LEU A 39 3.97 -14.51 -7.04
CA LEU A 39 2.51 -14.62 -7.11
C LEU A 39 1.94 -15.01 -5.75
N GLY A 40 1.28 -14.06 -5.08
CA GLY A 40 0.54 -14.30 -3.83
C GLY A 40 -0.96 -14.09 -4.01
N LEU A 41 -1.78 -14.93 -3.35
CA LEU A 41 -3.23 -14.68 -3.21
C LEU A 41 -3.53 -13.61 -2.14
N ARG A 42 -2.57 -13.39 -1.23
CA ARG A 42 -2.59 -12.41 -0.15
C ARG A 42 -1.16 -11.92 0.06
N ALA A 43 -1.02 -10.62 0.30
CA ALA A 43 0.22 -9.99 0.66
C ALA A 43 -0.03 -8.90 1.70
N SER A 44 1.00 -8.59 2.48
CA SER A 44 1.01 -7.46 3.39
C SER A 44 2.27 -6.66 3.11
N LEU A 45 2.16 -5.34 3.07
CA LEU A 45 3.29 -4.42 2.92
C LEU A 45 3.29 -3.44 4.08
N THR A 46 4.47 -2.98 4.47
CA THR A 46 4.66 -2.04 5.57
C THR A 46 5.54 -0.87 5.17
N GLY A 47 5.26 0.31 5.71
CA GLY A 47 6.04 1.51 5.42
C GLY A 47 5.89 2.52 6.54
N GLN A 48 6.58 3.63 6.41
CA GLN A 48 6.52 4.73 7.37
C GLN A 48 6.48 6.06 6.61
N LEU A 49 5.74 7.03 7.17
CA LEU A 49 5.78 8.42 6.73
C LEU A 49 6.01 9.31 7.95
N LYS A 50 6.51 10.53 7.75
CA LYS A 50 6.71 11.51 8.83
C LYS A 50 5.79 12.69 8.60
N ASN A 51 4.87 12.95 9.53
CA ASN A 51 4.00 14.12 9.41
C ASN A 51 4.77 15.44 9.60
N ASP A 52 4.09 16.55 9.39
CA ASP A 52 4.63 17.91 9.53
C ASP A 52 5.14 18.21 10.96
N ASP A 53 4.63 17.50 11.98
CA ASP A 53 5.05 17.61 13.37
C ASP A 53 6.32 16.79 13.68
N GLY A 54 6.85 16.05 12.70
CA GLY A 54 8.03 15.20 12.83
C GLY A 54 7.76 13.83 13.47
N GLU A 55 6.49 13.49 13.70
CA GLU A 55 6.06 12.18 14.18
C GLU A 55 6.05 11.16 13.05
N THR A 56 6.62 9.98 13.33
CA THR A 56 6.58 8.86 12.39
C THR A 56 5.26 8.11 12.53
N LYS A 57 4.51 8.01 11.43
CA LYS A 57 3.31 7.19 11.32
C LYS A 57 3.58 5.90 10.57
N HIS A 58 2.97 4.80 11.01
CA HIS A 58 3.12 3.50 10.38
C HIS A 58 2.06 3.26 9.32
N VAL A 59 2.52 2.92 8.12
CA VAL A 59 1.67 2.50 7.00
C VAL A 59 1.63 0.98 6.95
N LYS A 60 0.43 0.41 6.85
CA LYS A 60 0.22 -1.01 6.59
C LYS A 60 -0.73 -1.17 5.41
N VAL A 61 -0.36 -2.04 4.48
CA VAL A 61 -1.20 -2.42 3.35
C VAL A 61 -1.55 -3.89 3.47
N ALA A 62 -2.84 -4.21 3.30
CA ALA A 62 -3.30 -5.57 3.11
C ALA A 62 -3.88 -5.70 1.70
N ILE A 63 -3.34 -6.62 0.91
CA ILE A 63 -3.80 -6.87 -0.45
C ILE A 63 -4.11 -8.35 -0.65
N GLY A 64 -5.15 -8.67 -1.41
CA GLY A 64 -5.47 -10.06 -1.76
C GLY A 64 -6.87 -10.22 -2.35
N GLY A 65 -7.32 -11.47 -2.48
CA GLY A 65 -8.66 -11.79 -2.97
C GLY A 65 -8.65 -12.81 -4.10
N LEU A 66 -9.69 -13.66 -4.16
CA LEU A 66 -9.76 -14.77 -5.12
C LEU A 66 -10.35 -14.36 -6.47
N PHE A 67 -11.39 -13.53 -6.47
CA PHE A 67 -12.15 -13.17 -7.68
C PHE A 67 -11.94 -11.70 -8.10
N LYS A 68 -11.63 -10.84 -7.12
CA LYS A 68 -11.27 -9.43 -7.29
C LYS A 68 -10.10 -9.14 -6.37
N ILE A 69 -9.24 -8.20 -6.80
CA ILE A 69 -8.12 -7.72 -5.97
C ILE A 69 -8.67 -6.64 -5.05
N HIS A 70 -8.50 -6.88 -3.76
CA HIS A 70 -8.82 -6.02 -2.63
C HIS A 70 -7.49 -5.41 -2.14
N CYS A 71 -7.42 -4.08 -2.01
CA CYS A 71 -6.33 -3.34 -1.38
C CYS A 71 -6.87 -2.42 -0.28
N ARG A 72 -6.36 -2.58 0.94
CA ARG A 72 -6.65 -1.74 2.11
C ARG A 72 -5.39 -1.11 2.63
N ILE A 73 -5.43 0.20 2.84
CA ILE A 73 -4.31 1.00 3.34
C ILE A 73 -4.69 1.53 4.72
N PHE A 74 -3.82 1.30 5.69
CA PHE A 74 -3.96 1.77 7.07
C PHE A 74 -2.80 2.69 7.42
N VAL A 75 -3.09 3.78 8.13
CA VAL A 75 -2.08 4.62 8.79
C VAL A 75 -2.39 4.65 10.28
N ASP A 76 -1.44 4.22 11.11
CA ASP A 76 -1.59 4.06 12.57
C ASP A 76 -2.89 3.33 12.96
N ASN A 77 -3.19 2.25 12.22
CA ASN A 77 -4.39 1.41 12.35
C ASN A 77 -5.71 2.09 11.95
N GLN A 78 -5.69 3.29 11.38
CA GLN A 78 -6.86 3.92 10.75
C GLN A 78 -6.93 3.56 9.28
N LEU A 79 -8.08 3.03 8.83
CA LEU A 79 -8.32 2.68 7.44
C LEU A 79 -8.51 3.94 6.59
N LEU A 80 -7.62 4.17 5.63
CA LEU A 80 -7.69 5.31 4.71
C LEU A 80 -8.33 4.95 3.37
N LEU A 81 -8.06 3.74 2.87
CA LEU A 81 -8.63 3.25 1.63
C LEU A 81 -9.51 2.03 1.91
N PRO A 82 -10.84 2.19 2.01
CA PRO A 82 -11.77 1.13 2.40
C PRO A 82 -12.22 0.21 1.27
N GLU A 83 -11.80 0.46 0.01
CA GLU A 83 -11.82 -0.44 -1.17
C GLU A 83 -13.05 -0.38 -2.11
N GLU A 84 -12.78 -0.22 -3.42
CA GLU A 84 -13.31 -0.96 -4.61
C GLU A 84 -12.71 -0.34 -5.90
N VAL A 85 -11.92 -1.10 -6.69
CA VAL A 85 -11.64 -0.82 -8.13
C VAL A 85 -11.54 -2.11 -8.95
#